data_AF-M8BB71-F1
#
_entry.id   AF-M8BB71-F1
#
_cell.length_a   1.000
_cell.length_b   1.000
_cell.length_c   1.000
_cell.angle_alpha   90.00
_cell.angle_beta   90.00
_cell.angle_gamma   90.00
#
_symmetry.space_group_name_H-M   'P 1'
#
loop_
_entity.id
_entity.type
_entity.pdbx_description
1 polymer ?
#
loop_
_entity_poly.entity_id
_entity_poly.type
_entity_poly.pdbx_seq_one_letter_code
_entity_poly.pdbx_strand_id
1 'polypeptide(L)'
;MASTPSLTLLLALLLPLIPLAVAAPEKHLVTHLPGFDSALPSKHYAGYITVDESNGRRLFYYLVLSERDPAIDPVVLWLSGGPGCSSFDGFVYENGPFNFERGSTPGGLPKLQLNPYSWSKWFELYPEFQLNPFYISGESYAGIYMLG
;
A
#
# COMPACT_ATOMS: atom_id res chain seq x y z
N MET A 1 -40.59 -16.13 33.03
CA MET A 1 -39.15 -16.34 33.33
C MET A 1 -38.40 -16.21 32.00
N ALA A 2 -37.67 -15.12 31.78
CA ALA A 2 -36.89 -14.95 30.55
C ALA A 2 -35.58 -15.72 30.70
N SER A 3 -35.31 -16.65 29.78
CA SER A 3 -34.04 -17.40 29.73
C SER A 3 -32.92 -16.44 29.32
N THR A 4 -31.93 -16.26 30.18
CA THR A 4 -30.70 -15.55 29.84
C THR A 4 -29.97 -16.32 28.72
N PRO A 5 -29.65 -15.68 27.58
CA PRO A 5 -28.87 -16.33 26.53
C PRO A 5 -27.51 -16.75 27.08
N SER A 6 -27.04 -17.96 26.72
CA SER A 6 -25.73 -18.44 27.17
C SER A 6 -24.63 -17.53 26.64
N LEU A 7 -23.56 -17.38 27.42
CA LEU A 7 -22.39 -16.59 27.03
C LEU A 7 -21.81 -17.03 25.67
N THR A 8 -21.91 -18.32 25.34
CA THR A 8 -21.51 -18.88 24.05
C THR A 8 -22.38 -18.40 22.89
N LEU A 9 -23.70 -18.27 23.10
CA LEU A 9 -24.62 -17.72 22.10
C LEU A 9 -24.35 -16.23 21.86
N LEU A 10 -24.02 -15.48 22.92
CA LEU A 10 -23.65 -14.06 22.83
C LEU A 10 -22.34 -13.87 22.05
N LEU A 11 -21.31 -14.67 22.32
CA LEU A 11 -20.02 -14.65 21.61
C LEU A 11 -20.18 -15.03 20.13
N ALA A 12 -21.00 -16.03 19.81
CA ALA A 12 -21.27 -16.44 18.43
C ALA A 12 -22.02 -15.36 17.62
N LEU A 13 -22.88 -14.57 18.28
CA LEU A 13 -23.57 -13.43 17.67
C LEU A 13 -22.66 -12.21 17.47
N LEU A 14 -21.56 -12.08 18.25
CA LEU A 14 -20.60 -10.98 18.14
C LEU A 14 -19.49 -11.23 17.12
N LEU A 15 -19.14 -12.49 16.81
CA LEU A 15 -18.13 -12.83 15.79
C LEU A 15 -18.35 -12.20 14.39
N PRO A 16 -19.58 -12.18 13.81
CA PRO A 16 -19.81 -11.58 12.50
C PRO A 16 -19.87 -10.05 12.50
N LEU A 17 -19.84 -9.40 13.67
CA LEU A 17 -19.88 -7.94 13.81
C LEU A 17 -18.50 -7.28 13.74
N ILE A 18 -17.42 -8.05 13.61
CA ILE A 18 -16.08 -7.52 13.38
C ILE A 18 -15.91 -7.37 11.86
N PRO A 19 -15.95 -6.15 11.30
CA PRO A 19 -15.63 -5.96 9.90
C PRO A 19 -14.20 -6.47 9.66
N LEU A 20 -14.07 -7.48 8.81
CA LEU A 20 -12.76 -7.90 8.31
C LEU A 20 -12.24 -6.74 7.46
N ALA A 21 -11.30 -5.96 8.00
CA ALA A 21 -10.64 -4.91 7.25
C ALA A 21 -9.81 -5.56 6.13
N VAL A 22 -10.33 -5.54 4.91
CA VAL A 22 -9.62 -6.00 3.72
C VAL A 22 -8.77 -4.83 3.23
N ALA A 23 -7.45 -4.99 3.21
CA ALA A 23 -6.53 -3.91 2.84
C ALA A 23 -6.76 -3.39 1.41
N ALA A 24 -7.02 -4.29 0.46
CA ALA A 24 -7.39 -3.98 -0.92
C ALA A 24 -8.11 -5.18 -1.57
N PRO A 25 -8.84 -4.98 -2.69
CA PRO A 25 -9.53 -6.08 -3.36
C PRO A 25 -8.57 -7.22 -3.74
N GLU A 26 -8.91 -8.47 -3.43
CA GLU A 26 -8.09 -9.66 -3.74
C GLU A 26 -7.75 -9.78 -5.24
N LYS A 27 -8.65 -9.35 -6.13
CA LYS A 27 -8.42 -9.30 -7.58
C LYS A 27 -7.28 -8.35 -8.00
N HIS A 28 -6.83 -7.47 -7.10
CA HIS A 28 -5.70 -6.56 -7.31
C HIS A 28 -4.40 -7.11 -6.73
N LEU A 29 -4.41 -8.28 -6.08
CA LEU A 29 -3.23 -8.89 -5.48
C LEU A 29 -2.15 -9.14 -6.55
N VAL A 30 -0.97 -8.60 -6.31
CA VAL A 30 0.21 -8.84 -7.15
C VAL A 30 0.93 -10.07 -6.63
N THR A 31 0.95 -11.14 -7.43
CA THR A 31 1.59 -12.41 -7.07
C THR A 31 3.01 -12.55 -7.60
N HIS A 32 3.37 -11.80 -8.66
CA HIS A 32 4.69 -11.81 -9.27
C HIS A 32 4.98 -10.46 -9.95
N LEU A 33 6.23 -10.02 -9.90
CA LEU A 33 6.73 -8.83 -10.59
C LEU A 33 7.78 -9.25 -11.63
N PRO A 34 7.61 -8.89 -12.91
CA PRO A 34 8.63 -9.12 -13.92
C PRO A 34 9.96 -8.48 -13.49
N GLY A 35 11.05 -9.24 -13.59
CA GLY A 35 12.38 -8.78 -13.18
C GLY A 35 12.69 -8.97 -11.69
N PHE A 36 11.79 -9.55 -10.90
CA PHE A 36 12.04 -9.94 -9.51
C PHE A 36 11.79 -11.45 -9.33
N ASP A 37 12.88 -12.21 -9.19
CA ASP A 37 12.83 -13.69 -9.18
C ASP A 37 12.60 -14.30 -7.79
N SER A 38 12.39 -13.45 -6.77
CA SER A 38 12.19 -13.85 -5.38
C SER A 38 10.74 -13.64 -4.92
N ALA A 39 10.38 -14.23 -3.78
CA ALA A 39 9.11 -13.93 -3.12
C ALA A 39 9.06 -12.46 -2.67
N LEU A 40 7.91 -11.82 -2.84
CA LEU A 40 7.68 -10.45 -2.36
C LEU A 40 7.79 -10.41 -0.83
N PRO A 41 8.41 -9.36 -0.25
CA PRO A 41 8.64 -9.28 1.20
C PRO A 41 7.34 -9.05 2.00
N SER A 42 6.32 -8.47 1.37
CA SER A 42 4.97 -8.32 1.94
C SER A 42 3.90 -8.54 0.87
N LYS A 43 2.63 -8.26 1.17
CA LYS A 43 1.55 -8.28 0.17
C LYS A 43 1.50 -6.96 -0.60
N HIS A 44 1.36 -7.06 -1.92
CA HIS A 44 1.29 -5.92 -2.82
C HIS A 44 -0.04 -5.96 -3.58
N TYR A 45 -0.63 -4.81 -3.85
CA TYR A 45 -1.85 -4.69 -4.64
C TYR A 45 -1.73 -3.59 -5.67
N ALA A 46 -2.16 -3.85 -6.90
CA ALA A 46 -2.15 -2.84 -7.96
C ALA A 46 -3.46 -2.90 -8.76
N GLY A 47 -3.99 -1.73 -9.08
CA GLY A 47 -5.29 -1.66 -9.76
C GLY A 47 -5.70 -0.22 -10.05
N TYR A 48 -6.99 -0.06 -10.34
CA TYR A 48 -7.58 1.26 -10.60
C TYR A 48 -8.68 1.57 -9.60
N ILE A 49 -8.72 2.82 -9.17
CA ILE A 49 -9.80 3.40 -8.37
C ILE A 49 -10.55 4.38 -9.26
N THR A 50 -11.87 4.21 -9.38
CA THR A 50 -12.72 5.17 -10.10
C THR A 50 -12.92 6.41 -9.22
N VAL A 51 -12.60 7.58 -9.76
CA VAL A 51 -12.70 8.87 -9.04
C VAL A 51 -13.77 9.79 -9.62
N ASP A 52 -14.24 9.49 -10.83
CA ASP A 52 -15.36 10.17 -11.47
C ASP A 52 -16.06 9.18 -12.39
N GLU A 53 -17.18 8.63 -11.95
CA GLU A 53 -17.95 7.65 -12.72
C GLU A 53 -18.55 8.28 -13.99
N SER A 54 -18.98 9.53 -13.92
CA SER A 54 -19.66 10.23 -15.02
C SER A 54 -18.75 10.44 -16.22
N ASN A 55 -17.47 10.75 -15.96
CA ASN A 55 -16.46 10.96 -16.99
C ASN A 55 -15.52 9.74 -17.14
N GLY A 56 -15.80 8.63 -16.45
CA GLY A 56 -14.98 7.42 -16.48
C GLY A 56 -13.53 7.62 -16.00
N ARG A 57 -13.25 8.63 -15.16
CA ARG A 57 -11.89 8.91 -14.69
C ARG A 57 -11.50 7.91 -13.62
N ARG A 58 -10.34 7.28 -13.81
CA ARG A 58 -9.76 6.33 -12.87
C ARG A 58 -8.30 6.66 -12.61
N LEU A 59 -7.86 6.46 -11.38
CA LEU A 59 -6.46 6.56 -10.98
C LEU A 59 -5.90 5.16 -10.81
N PHE A 60 -4.72 4.92 -11.38
CA PHE A 60 -3.94 3.73 -11.07
C PHE A 60 -3.33 3.88 -9.68
N TYR A 61 -3.27 2.79 -8.91
CA TYR A 61 -2.57 2.75 -7.63
C TYR A 61 -1.69 1.51 -7.55
N TYR A 62 -0.62 1.63 -6.76
CA TYR A 62 0.19 0.51 -6.28
C TYR A 62 0.33 0.64 -4.77
N LEU A 63 -0.16 -0.36 -4.03
CA LEU A 63 -0.12 -0.44 -2.57
C LEU A 63 0.86 -1.54 -2.14
N VAL A 64 1.71 -1.22 -1.17
CA VAL A 64 2.61 -2.17 -0.50
C VAL A 64 2.18 -2.23 0.96
N LEU A 65 1.88 -3.41 1.47
CA LEU A 65 1.59 -3.58 2.89
C LEU A 65 2.89 -3.51 3.70
N SER A 66 2.79 -3.03 4.94
CA SER A 66 3.93 -3.01 5.86
C SER A 66 4.55 -4.41 6.00
N GLU A 67 5.88 -4.44 6.06
CA GLU A 67 6.65 -5.66 6.34
C GLU A 67 6.59 -6.05 7.84
N ARG A 68 6.10 -5.16 8.72
CA ARG A 68 5.93 -5.46 10.17
C ARG A 68 4.55 -6.02 10.49
N ASP A 69 3.53 -5.17 10.62
CA ASP A 69 2.16 -5.59 10.89
C ASP A 69 1.13 -4.70 10.17
N PRO A 70 0.74 -5.03 8.94
CA PRO A 70 -0.15 -4.19 8.16
C PRO A 70 -1.57 -4.07 8.72
N ALA A 71 -1.93 -4.80 9.78
CA ALA A 71 -3.23 -4.65 10.45
C ALA A 71 -3.26 -3.48 11.44
N ILE A 72 -2.09 -3.06 11.95
CA ILE A 72 -1.96 -1.97 12.93
C ILE A 72 -1.08 -0.83 12.43
N ASP A 73 -0.28 -1.06 11.40
CA ASP A 73 0.65 -0.07 10.88
C ASP A 73 -0.11 1.03 10.11
N PRO A 74 0.31 2.30 10.24
CA PRO A 74 -0.33 3.39 9.53
C PRO A 74 -0.24 3.26 8.00
N VAL A 75 -1.22 3.86 7.32
CA VAL A 75 -1.17 4.00 5.86
C VAL A 75 -0.47 5.32 5.50
N VAL A 76 0.46 5.26 4.54
CA VAL A 76 1.14 6.45 4.00
C VAL A 76 0.77 6.61 2.53
N LEU A 77 0.11 7.73 2.18
CA LEU A 77 -0.14 8.11 0.80
C LEU A 77 1.04 8.91 0.27
N TRP A 78 1.68 8.45 -0.80
CA TRP A 78 2.73 9.17 -1.53
C TRP A 78 2.21 9.77 -2.83
N LEU A 79 2.50 11.06 -3.07
CA LEU A 79 2.19 11.75 -4.33
C LEU A 79 3.43 12.44 -4.89
N SER A 80 3.80 12.13 -6.13
CA SER A 80 4.78 12.89 -6.90
C SER A 80 4.16 14.13 -7.54
N GLY A 81 4.96 15.19 -7.71
CA GLY A 81 4.54 16.49 -8.23
C GLY A 81 4.59 16.64 -9.76
N GLY A 82 5.32 17.65 -10.24
CA GLY A 82 5.42 18.02 -11.66
C GLY A 82 4.87 19.41 -11.96
N PRO A 83 3.57 19.57 -12.29
CA PRO A 83 2.48 18.60 -12.18
C PRO A 83 2.41 17.52 -13.28
N GLY A 84 1.81 16.37 -12.97
CA GLY A 84 1.53 15.30 -13.93
C GLY A 84 2.58 14.18 -13.99
N CYS A 85 3.61 14.24 -13.14
CA CYS A 85 4.54 13.13 -12.99
C CYS A 85 3.85 11.95 -12.30
N SER A 86 4.27 10.73 -12.64
CA SER A 86 3.72 9.52 -12.01
C SER A 86 4.32 9.33 -10.63
N SER A 87 3.50 9.04 -9.62
CA SER A 87 3.99 8.63 -8.29
C SER A 87 4.68 7.26 -8.29
N PHE A 88 4.60 6.53 -9.42
CA PHE A 88 5.40 5.33 -9.62
C PHE A 88 6.89 5.62 -9.74
N ASP A 89 7.28 6.87 -10.03
CA ASP A 89 8.68 7.29 -9.99
C ASP A 89 9.25 7.12 -8.57
N GLY A 90 8.60 7.70 -7.56
CA GLY A 90 8.99 7.52 -6.16
C GLY A 90 8.89 6.08 -5.65
N PHE A 91 8.00 5.29 -6.24
CA PHE A 91 7.93 3.85 -5.95
C PHE A 91 9.20 3.09 -6.37
N VAL A 92 9.81 3.38 -7.53
CA VAL A 92 10.97 2.61 -8.02
C VAL A 92 12.31 3.30 -7.80
N TYR A 93 12.34 4.62 -7.64
CA TYR A 93 13.59 5.38 -7.55
C TYR A 93 13.87 5.99 -6.19
N GLU A 94 12.86 6.07 -5.31
CA GLU A 94 12.99 6.74 -4.02
C GLU A 94 12.78 5.77 -2.85
N ASN A 95 11.52 5.54 -2.48
CA ASN A 95 11.17 4.99 -1.17
C ASN A 95 10.38 3.67 -1.22
N GLY A 96 10.01 3.20 -2.41
CA GLY A 96 9.34 1.91 -2.53
C GLY A 96 10.27 0.71 -2.27
N PRO A 97 9.72 -0.51 -2.30
CA PRO A 97 10.43 -1.74 -1.91
C PRO A 97 11.44 -2.24 -2.95
N PHE A 98 11.43 -1.69 -4.16
CA PHE A 98 12.30 -2.12 -5.25
C PHE A 98 12.99 -0.94 -5.93
N ASN A 99 14.21 -1.19 -6.38
CA ASN A 99 14.94 -0.32 -7.30
C ASN A 99 15.27 -1.09 -8.58
N PHE A 100 15.44 -0.37 -9.69
CA PHE A 100 16.00 -0.99 -10.90
C PHE A 100 17.48 -1.31 -10.71
N GLU A 101 17.89 -2.51 -11.10
CA GLU A 101 19.29 -2.90 -11.17
C GLU A 101 19.98 -2.17 -12.34
N ARG A 102 21.12 -1.55 -12.04
CA ARG A 102 21.91 -0.84 -13.05
C ARG A 102 22.51 -1.81 -14.06
N GLY A 103 22.48 -1.46 -15.34
CA GLY A 103 23.06 -2.30 -16.40
C GLY A 103 22.12 -3.38 -16.92
N SER A 104 20.81 -3.19 -16.75
CA SER A 104 19.78 -4.00 -17.41
C SER A 104 20.01 -4.00 -18.93
N THR A 105 19.79 -5.15 -19.57
CA THR A 105 20.04 -5.31 -21.00
C THR A 105 19.17 -4.35 -21.80
N PRO A 106 19.73 -3.52 -22.70
CA PRO A 106 18.93 -2.62 -23.54
C PRO A 106 17.85 -3.39 -24.29
N GLY A 107 16.58 -2.98 -24.15
CA GLY A 107 15.43 -3.64 -24.76
C GLY A 107 14.94 -4.91 -24.04
N GLY A 108 15.61 -5.34 -22.96
CA GLY A 108 15.13 -6.39 -22.07
C GLY A 108 14.23 -5.87 -20.95
N LEU A 109 13.61 -6.78 -20.19
CA LEU A 109 12.90 -6.41 -18.96
C LEU A 109 13.89 -5.84 -17.94
N PRO A 110 13.54 -4.75 -17.23
CA PRO A 110 14.36 -4.25 -16.16
C PRO A 110 14.41 -5.29 -15.03
N LYS A 111 15.59 -5.49 -14.45
CA LYS A 111 15.74 -6.28 -13.23
C LYS A 111 15.47 -5.41 -12.01
N LEU A 112 14.84 -6.00 -11.01
CA LEU A 112 14.50 -5.37 -9.75
C LEU A 112 15.37 -5.94 -8.63
N GLN A 113 15.83 -5.07 -7.75
CA GLN A 113 16.49 -5.43 -6.50
C GLN A 113 15.77 -4.78 -5.32
N LEU A 114 15.83 -5.40 -4.14
CA LEU A 114 15.19 -4.85 -2.94
C LEU A 114 15.83 -3.52 -2.54
N ASN A 115 15.00 -2.59 -2.10
CA ASN A 115 15.44 -1.36 -1.44
C ASN A 115 15.57 -1.62 0.08
N PRO A 116 16.80 -1.61 0.65
CA PRO A 116 16.97 -1.83 2.08
C PRO A 116 16.36 -0.70 2.94
N TYR A 117 16.11 0.48 2.35
CA TYR A 117 15.52 1.65 3.02
C TYR A 117 14.06 1.88 2.62
N SER A 118 13.36 0.82 2.20
CA SER A 118 11.95 0.91 1.82
C SER A 118 11.08 1.44 2.96
N TRP A 119 10.11 2.28 2.61
CA TRP A 119 9.10 2.75 3.55
C TRP A 119 8.14 1.67 4.04
N SER A 120 8.07 0.52 3.37
CA SER A 120 7.34 -0.64 3.91
C SER A 120 7.93 -1.18 5.22
N LYS A 121 9.17 -0.78 5.57
CA LYS A 121 9.83 -1.05 6.85
C LYS A 121 9.83 0.15 7.80
N TRP A 122 9.26 1.29 7.41
CA TRP A 122 9.40 2.55 8.13
C TRP A 122 8.98 2.45 9.59
N PHE A 123 7.83 1.84 9.85
CA PHE A 123 7.29 1.79 11.21
C PHE A 123 8.03 0.81 12.12
N GLU A 124 8.80 -0.14 11.56
CA GLU A 124 9.74 -0.95 12.35
C GLU A 124 10.86 -0.07 12.92
N LEU A 125 11.36 0.88 12.12
CA LEU A 125 12.44 1.79 12.51
C LEU A 125 11.97 2.96 13.37
N TYR A 126 10.74 3.45 13.15
CA TYR A 126 10.19 4.64 13.80
C TYR A 126 8.83 4.34 14.47
N PRO A 127 8.82 3.59 15.58
CA PRO A 127 7.60 3.16 16.23
C PRO A 127 6.73 4.30 16.78
N GLU A 128 7.28 5.47 17.03
CA GLU A 128 6.56 6.65 17.49
C GLU A 128 5.51 7.16 16.48
N PHE A 129 5.66 6.85 15.20
CA PHE A 129 4.68 7.22 14.17
C PHE A 129 3.51 6.24 14.07
N GLN A 130 3.51 5.13 14.83
CA GLN A 130 2.41 4.15 14.81
C GLN A 130 1.12 4.71 15.44
N LEU A 131 1.20 5.79 16.20
CA LEU A 131 0.06 6.35 16.93
C LEU A 131 -0.98 7.05 16.03
N ASN A 132 -0.59 7.48 14.82
CA ASN A 132 -1.53 8.05 13.87
C ASN A 132 -1.87 7.02 12.81
N PRO A 133 -3.15 6.82 12.46
CA PRO A 133 -3.53 5.76 11.51
C PRO A 133 -3.16 6.09 10.06
N PHE A 134 -2.85 7.36 9.75
CA PHE A 134 -2.68 7.81 8.38
C PHE A 134 -1.75 9.02 8.25
N TYR A 135 -0.96 9.02 7.18
CA TYR A 135 -0.08 10.11 6.78
C TYR A 135 -0.22 10.39 5.28
N ILE A 136 -0.12 11.67 4.91
CA ILE A 136 0.01 12.12 3.53
C ILE A 136 1.42 12.68 3.36
N SER A 137 2.12 12.24 2.33
CA SER A 137 3.44 12.72 1.95
C SER A 137 3.54 12.89 0.43
N GLY A 138 4.57 13.59 0.00
CA GLY A 138 4.82 13.78 -1.41
C GLY A 138 6.02 14.67 -1.67
N GLU A 139 6.34 14.82 -2.95
CA GLU A 139 7.48 15.59 -3.42
C GLU A 139 7.09 16.70 -4.41
N SER A 140 7.91 17.74 -4.50
CA SER A 140 7.77 18.82 -5.48
C SER A 140 6.38 19.50 -5.40
N TYR A 141 5.69 19.62 -6.54
CA TYR A 141 4.36 20.23 -6.65
C TYR A 141 3.27 19.51 -5.81
N ALA A 142 3.55 18.32 -5.27
CA ALA A 142 2.65 17.67 -4.32
C ALA A 142 2.41 18.51 -3.05
N GLY A 143 3.33 19.41 -2.69
CA GLY A 143 3.07 20.41 -1.64
C GLY A 143 1.80 21.24 -1.88
N ILE A 144 1.42 21.46 -3.14
CA ILE A 144 0.16 22.11 -3.50
C ILE A 144 -0.99 21.11 -3.50
N TYR A 145 -0.79 19.87 -3.97
CA TYR A 145 -1.84 18.84 -3.95
C TYR A 145 -2.35 18.52 -2.55
N MET A 146 -1.48 18.58 -1.56
CA MET A 146 -1.80 18.19 -0.17
C MET A 146 -2.39 19.34 0.65
N LEU A 147 -2.01 20.58 0.37
CA LEU A 147 -2.38 21.75 1.18
C LEU A 147 -3.44 22.65 0.52
N GLY A 148 -3.71 22.42 -0.76
CA GLY A 148 -4.62 23.23 -1.60
C GLY A 148 -6.07 22.80 -1.54
#